data_AF-A0A2H6BQI9-F1
#
_entry.id   AF-A0A2H6BQI9-F1
#
_cell.length_a   1.000
_cell.length_b   1.000
_cell.length_c   1.000
_cell.angle_alpha   90.00
_cell.angle_beta   90.00
_cell.angle_gamma   90.00
#
_symmetry.space_group_name_H-M   'P 1'
#
loop_
_entity.id
_entity.type
_entity.pdbx_description
1 polymer ?
#
loop_
_entity_poly.entity_id
_entity_poly.type
_entity_poly.pdbx_seq_one_letter_code
_entity_poly.pdbx_strand_id
1 'polypeptide(L)'
;MLDFHLSVQPETEKRLKKILNSIKDQEKFAQSIIDYQIAELQKSNLNLKLDLADLEKQYKMTSQEFYQQFSQGILGDESDFIVWSGLYEMLLQNEANLQELK
;
A
#
# COMPACT_ATOMS: atom_id res chain seq x y z
N MET A 1 5.04 12.42 26.63
CA MET A 1 4.71 12.91 25.28
C MET A 1 5.66 12.17 24.35
N LEU A 2 5.14 11.40 23.40
CA LEU A 2 5.98 10.68 22.43
C LEU A 2 6.50 11.70 21.42
N ASP A 3 7.80 11.97 21.43
CA ASP A 3 8.45 12.84 20.45
C ASP A 3 8.88 12.00 19.24
N PHE A 4 8.14 12.11 18.14
CA PHE A 4 8.51 11.51 16.86
C PHE A 4 9.35 12.48 16.04
N HIS A 5 10.53 12.05 15.60
CA HIS A 5 11.39 12.84 14.73
C HIS A 5 11.12 12.50 13.26
N LEU A 6 10.66 13.48 12.49
CA LEU A 6 10.44 13.33 11.05
C LEU A 6 11.59 13.99 10.29
N SER A 7 12.27 13.20 9.45
CA SER A 7 13.30 13.72 8.53
C SER A 7 12.62 14.36 7.32
N VAL A 8 12.25 15.64 7.44
CA VAL A 8 11.56 16.40 6.38
C VAL A 8 12.26 17.72 6.08
N GLN A 9 11.94 18.32 4.94
CA GLN A 9 12.49 19.62 4.55
C GLN A 9 12.04 20.73 5.52
N PRO A 10 12.87 21.77 5.76
CA PRO A 10 12.57 22.82 6.76
C PRO A 10 11.22 23.51 6.56
N GLU A 11 10.81 23.73 5.31
CA GLU A 11 9.52 24.33 5.01
C GLU A 11 8.35 23.41 5.39
N THR A 12 8.50 22.10 5.17
CA THR A 12 7.51 21.09 5.55
C THR A 12 7.38 21.02 7.07
N GLU A 13 8.50 21.01 7.79
CA GLU A 13 8.52 21.03 9.25
C GLU A 13 7.79 22.26 9.81
N LYS A 14 8.06 23.45 9.24
CA LYS A 14 7.40 24.71 9.64
C LYS A 14 5.88 24.63 9.45
N ARG A 15 5.42 24.08 8.33
CA ARG A 15 3.99 23.92 8.02
C ARG A 15 3.32 22.92 8.97
N LEU A 16 3.96 21.77 9.23
CA LEU A 16 3.46 20.75 10.16
C LEU A 16 3.36 21.29 11.59
N LYS A 17 4.41 21.96 12.09
CA LYS A 17 4.40 22.62 13.40
C LYS A 17 3.24 23.61 13.53
N LYS A 18 2.96 24.40 12.49
CA LYS A 18 1.83 25.34 12.49
C LYS A 18 0.48 24.61 12.60
N ILE A 19 0.29 23.51 11.87
CA ILE A 19 -0.92 22.69 11.94
C ILE A 19 -1.08 22.11 13.35
N LEU A 20 -0.05 21.46 13.89
CA LEU A 20 -0.08 20.83 15.21
C LEU A 20 -0.36 21.83 16.35
N ASN A 21 0.19 23.05 16.26
CA ASN A 21 -0.04 24.10 17.25
C ASN A 21 -1.46 24.70 17.19
N SER A 22 -2.15 24.55 16.05
CA SER A 22 -3.52 25.04 15.87
C SER A 22 -4.61 24.04 16.31
N ILE A 23 -4.23 22.78 16.51
CA ILE A 23 -5.15 21.69 16.81
C ILE A 23 -5.25 21.51 18.32
N LYS A 24 -6.48 21.42 18.83
CA LYS A 24 -6.74 21.23 20.27
C LYS A 24 -6.44 19.81 20.76
N ASP A 25 -6.66 18.82 19.89
CA ASP A 25 -6.52 17.40 20.17
C ASP A 25 -5.59 16.76 19.14
N GLN A 26 -4.30 16.73 19.48
CA GLN A 26 -3.25 16.19 18.60
C GLN A 26 -3.36 14.67 18.44
N GLU A 27 -3.89 13.97 19.44
CA GLU A 27 -4.10 12.52 19.40
C GLU A 27 -5.15 12.18 18.34
N LYS A 28 -6.31 12.84 18.40
CA LYS A 28 -7.37 12.65 17.40
C LYS A 28 -6.90 13.01 15.99
N PHE A 29 -6.05 14.02 15.86
CA PHE A 29 -5.43 14.35 14.58
C PHE A 29 -4.48 13.26 14.09
N ALA A 30 -3.59 12.74 14.94
CA ALA A 30 -2.70 11.64 14.58
C ALA A 30 -3.50 10.39 14.16
N GLN A 31 -4.53 10.02 14.92
CA GLN A 31 -5.41 8.90 14.57
C GLN A 31 -6.09 9.12 13.21
N SER A 32 -6.53 10.35 12.90
CA SER A 32 -7.16 10.63 11.60
C SER A 32 -6.21 10.45 10.41
N ILE A 33 -4.90 10.66 10.59
CA ILE A 33 -3.89 10.40 9.56
C ILE A 33 -3.72 8.89 9.36
N ILE A 34 -3.68 8.13 10.45
CA ILE A 34 -3.60 6.66 10.43
C ILE A 34 -4.84 6.08 9.73
N ASP A 35 -6.04 6.52 10.13
CA ASP A 35 -7.30 6.08 9.56
C ASP A 35 -7.38 6.40 8.05
N TYR A 36 -6.91 7.57 7.64
CA TYR A 36 -6.83 7.94 6.23
C TYR A 36 -5.90 7.00 5.46
N GLN A 37 -4.71 6.72 6.00
CA GLN A 37 -3.76 5.81 5.34
C GLN A 37 -4.30 4.38 5.24
N ILE A 38 -4.99 3.89 6.27
CA ILE A 38 -5.68 2.60 6.27
C ILE A 38 -6.73 2.57 5.15
N ALA A 39 -7.56 3.61 5.04
CA ALA A 39 -8.61 3.68 4.02
C ALA A 39 -8.03 3.69 2.59
N GLU A 40 -6.95 4.43 2.36
CA GLU A 40 -6.28 4.48 1.06
C GLU A 40 -5.64 3.12 0.69
N LEU A 41 -5.00 2.43 1.64
CA LEU A 41 -4.48 1.07 1.42
C LEU A 41 -5.59 0.08 1.10
N GLN A 42 -6.71 0.12 1.82
CA GLN A 42 -7.86 -0.74 1.57
C GLN A 42 -8.47 -0.51 0.18
N LYS A 43 -8.61 0.76 -0.21
CA LYS A 43 -9.09 1.13 -1.55
C LYS A 43 -8.12 0.66 -2.65
N SER A 44 -6.83 0.86 -2.45
CA SER A 44 -5.79 0.38 -3.38
C SER A 44 -5.86 -1.14 -3.55
N ASN A 45 -6.00 -1.89 -2.45
CA ASN A 45 -6.16 -3.34 -2.47
C ASN A 45 -7.41 -3.80 -3.22
N LEU A 46 -8.52 -3.08 -3.08
CA LEU A 46 -9.74 -3.40 -3.83
C LEU A 46 -9.50 -3.25 -5.34
N ASN A 47 -8.86 -2.16 -5.76
CA ASN A 47 -8.55 -1.94 -7.18
C ASN A 47 -7.59 -3.01 -7.71
N LEU A 48 -6.50 -3.29 -6.99
CA LEU A 48 -5.54 -4.33 -7.38
C LEU A 48 -6.21 -5.71 -7.49
N LYS A 49 -7.12 -6.05 -6.57
CA LYS A 49 -7.87 -7.32 -6.64
C LYS A 49 -8.78 -7.41 -7.86
N LEU A 50 -9.33 -6.29 -8.32
CA LEU A 50 -10.11 -6.24 -9.56
C LEU A 50 -9.21 -6.44 -10.79
N ASP A 51 -8.09 -5.73 -10.86
CA ASP A 51 -7.13 -5.85 -11.97
C ASP A 51 -6.55 -7.29 -12.05
N LEU A 52 -6.22 -7.88 -10.90
CA LEU A 52 -5.75 -9.26 -10.80
C LEU A 52 -6.82 -10.27 -11.22
N ALA A 53 -8.09 -10.05 -10.89
CA ALA A 53 -9.17 -10.99 -11.22
C ALA A 53 -9.35 -11.17 -12.74
N ASP A 54 -9.09 -10.13 -13.54
CA ASP A 54 -9.14 -10.21 -15.00
C ASP A 54 -8.02 -11.12 -15.55
N LEU A 55 -6.80 -10.99 -15.01
CA LEU A 55 -5.65 -11.84 -15.36
C LEU A 55 -5.87 -13.28 -14.89
N GLU A 56 -6.34 -13.46 -13.66
CA GLU A 56 -6.64 -14.78 -13.09
C GLU A 56 -7.66 -15.54 -13.93
N LYS A 57 -8.67 -14.83 -14.46
CA LYS A 57 -9.68 -15.38 -15.35
C LYS A 57 -9.13 -15.69 -16.74
N GLN A 58 -8.31 -14.80 -17.31
CA GLN A 58 -7.68 -14.99 -18.62
C GLN A 58 -6.80 -16.24 -18.65
N TYR A 59 -5.97 -16.42 -17.62
CA TYR A 59 -4.99 -17.50 -17.54
C TYR A 59 -5.46 -18.71 -16.72
N LYS A 60 -6.66 -18.64 -16.11
CA LYS A 60 -7.27 -19.70 -15.28
C LYS A 60 -6.36 -20.17 -14.15
N MET A 61 -5.68 -19.23 -13.51
CA MET A 61 -4.70 -19.46 -12.46
C MET A 61 -4.82 -18.34 -11.43
N THR A 62 -4.73 -18.65 -10.15
CA THR A 62 -4.74 -17.60 -9.12
C THR A 62 -3.44 -16.78 -9.16
N SER A 63 -3.48 -15.53 -8.70
CA SER A 63 -2.28 -14.68 -8.63
C SER A 63 -1.19 -15.28 -7.75
N GLN A 64 -1.58 -15.99 -6.69
CA GLN A 64 -0.65 -16.70 -5.82
C GLN A 64 0.09 -17.84 -6.55
N GLU A 65 -0.66 -18.69 -7.26
CA GLU A 65 -0.07 -19.79 -8.05
C GLU A 65 0.80 -19.25 -9.18
N PHE A 66 0.35 -18.20 -9.86
CA PHE A 66 1.10 -17.49 -10.89
C PHE A 66 2.42 -16.99 -10.34
N TYR A 67 2.39 -16.22 -9.25
CA TYR A 67 3.58 -15.60 -8.69
C TYR A 67 4.60 -16.64 -8.20
N GLN A 68 4.15 -17.75 -7.63
CA GLN A 68 5.02 -18.86 -7.24
C GLN A 68 5.75 -19.47 -8.44
N GLN A 69 5.07 -19.66 -9.58
CA GLN A 69 5.69 -20.23 -10.79
C GLN A 69 6.58 -19.21 -11.50
N PHE A 70 6.14 -17.94 -11.58
CA PHE A 70 6.89 -16.86 -12.21
C PHE A 70 8.20 -16.57 -11.48
N SER A 71 8.17 -16.47 -10.14
CA SER A 71 9.38 -16.23 -9.32
C SER A 71 10.41 -17.37 -9.38
N GLN A 72 9.98 -18.58 -9.76
CA GLN A 72 10.86 -19.74 -9.98
C GLN A 72 11.41 -19.81 -11.41
N GLY A 73 11.02 -18.89 -12.29
CA GLY A 73 11.39 -18.91 -13.71
C GLY A 73 10.74 -20.04 -14.52
N ILE A 74 9.62 -20.59 -14.03
CA ILE A 74 8.87 -21.66 -14.71
C ILE A 74 8.04 -21.07 -15.87
N LEU A 75 7.51 -19.87 -15.66
CA LEU A 75 6.75 -19.13 -16.67
C LEU A 75 7.69 -18.29 -17.54
N GLY A 76 7.24 -18.01 -18.77
CA GLY A 76 7.96 -17.14 -19.69
C GLY A 76 7.92 -15.66 -19.28
N ASP A 77 8.38 -14.80 -20.17
CA ASP A 77 8.49 -13.35 -19.99
C ASP A 77 7.41 -12.58 -20.78
N GLU A 78 6.20 -13.16 -20.88
CA GLU A 78 5.07 -12.47 -21.50
C GLU A 78 4.81 -11.13 -20.80
N SER A 79 4.48 -10.10 -21.58
CA SER A 79 4.24 -8.75 -21.05
C SER A 79 3.18 -8.76 -19.94
N ASP A 80 2.14 -9.57 -20.08
CA ASP A 80 1.08 -9.72 -19.10
C ASP A 80 1.61 -10.30 -17.78
N PHE A 81 2.59 -11.21 -17.81
CA PHE A 81 3.18 -11.80 -16.61
C PHE A 81 4.02 -10.79 -15.81
N ILE A 82 4.74 -9.90 -16.49
CA ILE A 82 5.49 -8.83 -15.83
C ILE A 82 4.53 -7.85 -15.13
N VAL A 83 3.41 -7.51 -15.79
CA VAL A 83 2.39 -6.65 -15.18
C VAL A 83 1.72 -7.36 -14.02
N TRP A 84 1.34 -8.63 -14.18
CA TRP A 84 0.70 -9.44 -13.16
C TRP A 84 1.57 -9.58 -11.92
N SER A 85 2.87 -9.85 -12.07
CA SER A 85 3.79 -9.95 -10.94
C SER A 85 3.86 -8.63 -10.17
N GLY A 86 3.95 -7.50 -10.87
CA GLY A 86 3.97 -6.17 -10.25
C GLY A 86 2.68 -5.86 -9.48
N LEU A 87 1.51 -6.14 -10.07
CA LEU A 87 0.21 -5.93 -9.41
C LEU A 87 0.09 -6.78 -8.13
N TYR A 88 0.54 -8.03 -8.18
CA TYR A 88 0.47 -8.93 -7.03
C TYR A 88 1.47 -8.52 -5.92
N GLU A 89 2.69 -8.10 -6.28
CA GLU A 89 3.65 -7.55 -5.32
C GLU A 89 3.13 -6.30 -4.63
N MET A 90 2.51 -5.38 -5.38
CA MET A 90 1.88 -4.19 -4.82
C MET A 90 0.77 -4.56 -3.84
N LEU A 91 -0.03 -5.59 -4.15
CA LEU A 91 -1.09 -6.06 -3.25
C LEU A 91 -0.49 -6.60 -1.94
N LEU A 92 0.53 -7.47 -2.03
CA LEU A 92 1.19 -8.03 -0.86
C LEU A 92 1.82 -6.94 0.02
N GLN A 93 2.48 -5.95 -0.59
CA GLN A 93 3.07 -4.83 0.15
C GLN A 93 2.02 -4.00 0.87
N ASN A 94 0.90 -3.69 0.20
CA ASN A 94 -0.18 -2.95 0.83
C ASN A 94 -0.83 -3.75 1.96
N GLU A 95 -1.02 -5.07 1.79
CA GLU A 95 -1.55 -5.93 2.86
C GLU A 95 -0.60 -5.99 4.06
N ALA A 96 0.72 -6.08 3.84
CA ALA A 96 1.71 -5.99 4.92
C ALA A 96 1.64 -4.65 5.66
N ASN A 97 1.65 -3.52 4.94
CA ASN A 97 1.53 -2.18 5.52
C ASN A 97 0.22 -2.01 6.31
N LEU A 98 -0.88 -2.58 5.82
CA LEU A 98 -2.18 -2.52 6.48
C LEU A 98 -2.21 -3.34 7.78
N GLN A 99 -1.47 -4.45 7.88
CA GLN A 99 -1.35 -5.22 9.13
C GLN A 99 -0.55 -4.46 10.19
N GLU A 100 0.47 -3.70 9.78
CA GLU A 100 1.27 -2.90 10.72
C GLU A 100 0.52 -1.69 11.30
N LEU A 101 -0.53 -1.22 10.60
CA LEU A 101 -1.34 -0.07 11.00
C LEU A 101 -2.62 -0.44 11.78
N LYS A 102 -2.94 -1.72 11.92
CA LYS A 102 -4.13 -2.22 12.65
C LYS A 102 -3.79 -2.67 14.06
#